data_AF-A0A519NTV8-F1
#
_entry.id   AF-A0A519NTV8-F1
#
_cell.length_a   1.000
_cell.length_b   1.000
_cell.length_c   1.000
_cell.angle_alpha   90.00
_cell.angle_beta   90.00
_cell.angle_gamma   90.00
#
_symmetry.space_group_name_H-M   'P 1'
#
loop_
_entity.id
_entity.type
_entity.pdbx_description
1 polymer ?
#
loop_
_entity_poly.entity_id
_entity_poly.type
_entity_poly.pdbx_seq_one_letter_code
_entity_poly.pdbx_strand_id
1 'polypeptide(L)' 'MDDKTKQDGRDDSKVDLNDLNEVAYAAKQEGISVSEYKEMAQKAGSSNRAKIAEYIKNSA' A
#
# COMPACT_ATOMS: atom_id res chain seq x y z
N MET A 1 -31.39 7.80 14.40
CA MET A 1 -30.09 8.50 14.40
C MET A 1 -29.25 7.79 13.37
N ASP A 2 -28.96 8.44 12.24
CA ASP A 2 -28.10 7.86 11.20
C ASP A 2 -26.71 7.62 11.77
N ASP A 3 -26.21 6.38 11.69
CA ASP A 3 -24.85 5.97 12.06
C ASP A 3 -23.81 6.69 11.19
N LYS A 4 -23.54 7.96 11.51
CA LYS A 4 -22.47 8.78 10.92
C LYS A 4 -21.07 8.41 11.46
N THR A 5 -20.94 7.29 12.17
CA THR A 5 -19.68 6.74 12.69
C THR A 5 -19.01 5.77 11.72
N LYS A 6 -19.59 5.55 10.53
CA LYS A 6 -18.80 5.06 9.40
C LYS A 6 -17.92 6.23 8.98
N GLN A 7 -16.76 6.40 9.63
CA GLN A 7 -15.62 6.98 8.94
C GLN A 7 -15.54 6.19 7.65
N ASP A 8 -16.02 6.82 6.57
CA ASP A 8 -15.96 6.30 5.24
C ASP A 8 -14.48 6.00 5.04
N GLY A 9 -14.17 4.70 5.12
CA GLY A 9 -12.85 4.13 5.30
C GLY A 9 -12.03 4.36 4.06
N ARG A 10 -11.73 5.62 3.77
CA ARG A 10 -10.51 6.04 3.12
C ARG A 10 -9.42 5.55 4.06
N ASP A 11 -9.11 4.27 3.93
CA ASP A 11 -7.93 3.65 4.48
C ASP A 11 -6.77 4.49 3.94
N ASP A 12 -6.31 5.48 4.70
CA ASP A 12 -5.00 6.13 4.51
C ASP A 12 -3.87 5.07 4.44
N SER A 13 -4.20 3.84 4.85
CA SER A 13 -3.41 2.62 4.75
C SER A 13 -3.28 2.04 3.33
N LYS A 14 -4.13 2.41 2.36
CA LYS A 14 -4.05 1.88 0.99
C LYS A 14 -3.10 2.72 0.14
N VAL A 15 -2.47 2.06 -0.82
CA VAL A 15 -1.65 2.67 -1.86
C VAL A 15 -2.34 2.41 -3.19
N ASP A 16 -2.68 3.47 -3.90
CA ASP A 16 -3.10 3.36 -5.29
C ASP A 16 -1.90 2.99 -6.16
N LEU A 17 -1.89 1.76 -6.67
CA LEU A 17 -0.82 1.27 -7.54
C LEU A 17 -0.79 1.98 -8.91
N ASN A 18 -1.85 2.74 -9.24
CA ASN A 18 -1.91 3.58 -10.42
C ASN A 18 -1.38 5.00 -10.17
N ASP A 19 -1.37 5.48 -8.92
CA ASP A 19 -0.75 6.76 -8.56
C ASP A 19 0.76 6.58 -8.37
N LEU A 20 1.53 7.08 -9.33
CA LEU A 20 2.97 7.00 -9.31
C LEU A 20 3.58 7.67 -8.06
N ASN A 21 2.97 8.74 -7.53
CA ASN A 21 3.48 9.47 -6.38
C ASN A 21 3.28 8.68 -5.09
N GLU A 22 2.10 8.07 -4.91
CA GLU A 22 1.86 7.22 -3.73
C GLU A 22 2.75 5.99 -3.72
N VAL A 23 2.91 5.33 -4.88
CA VAL A 23 3.80 4.18 -5.01
C VAL A 23 5.25 4.58 -4.78
N ALA A 24 5.69 5.71 -5.34
CA ALA A 24 7.05 6.20 -5.13
C ALA A 24 7.32 6.55 -3.67
N TYR A 25 6.34 7.15 -2.98
CA TYR A 25 6.43 7.43 -1.56
C TYR A 25 6.55 6.14 -0.74
N ALA A 26 5.67 5.17 -0.99
CA ALA A 26 5.69 3.89 -0.27
C ALA A 26 6.94 3.06 -0.57
N ALA A 27 7.37 2.99 -1.82
CA ALA A 27 8.60 2.32 -2.24
C ALA A 27 9.84 2.93 -1.55
N LYS A 28 9.88 4.26 -1.43
CA LYS A 28 10.95 4.97 -0.72
C LYS A 28 10.97 4.66 0.78
N GLN A 29 9.81 4.47 1.41
CA GLN A 29 9.74 4.09 2.82
C GLN A 29 10.33 2.69 3.07
N GLU A 30 10.13 1.77 2.13
CA GLU A 30 10.66 0.40 2.20
C GLU A 30 12.07 0.27 1.59
N GLY A 31 12.60 1.33 0.97
CA GLY A 31 13.95 1.34 0.40
C GLY A 31 14.10 0.58 -0.93
N ILE A 32 13.00 0.33 -1.64
CA ILE A 32 12.98 -0.39 -2.93
C ILE A 32 12.57 0.52 -4.09
N SER A 33 12.71 0.04 -5.32
CA SER A 33 12.24 0.79 -6.49
C SER A 33 10.72 0.74 -6.64
N VAL A 34 10.16 1.72 -7.36
CA VAL A 34 8.71 1.79 -7.69
C VAL A 34 8.24 0.51 -8.39
N SER A 35 9.05 -0.03 -9.30
CA SER A 35 8.73 -1.24 -10.05
C SER A 35 8.67 -2.46 -9.13
N GLU A 36 9.66 -2.63 -8.25
CA GLU A 36 9.67 -3.71 -7.26
C GLU A 36 8.49 -3.59 -6.31
N TYR A 37 8.16 -2.39 -5.84
CA TYR A 37 7.02 -2.19 -4.97
C TYR A 37 5.70 -2.61 -5.63
N LYS A 38 5.49 -2.26 -6.91
CA LYS A 38 4.29 -2.69 -7.67
C LYS A 38 4.24 -4.21 -7.81
N GLU A 39 5.38 -4.85 -8.09
CA GLU A 39 5.46 -6.30 -8.20
C GLU A 39 5.15 -6.97 -6.85
N MET A 40 5.71 -6.47 -5.75
CA MET A 40 5.44 -6.97 -4.40
C MET A 40 3.99 -6.76 -4.00
N ALA A 41 3.37 -5.64 -4.40
CA ALA A 41 1.96 -5.40 -4.16
C ALA A 41 1.04 -6.35 -4.93
N GLN A 42 1.39 -6.65 -6.19
CA GLN A 42 0.71 -7.65 -6.99
C GLN A 42 0.85 -9.06 -6.39
N LYS A 43 2.05 -9.44 -5.95
CA LYS A 43 2.33 -10.73 -5.28
C LYS A 43 1.63 -10.86 -3.93
N ALA A 44 1.58 -9.79 -3.15
CA ALA A 44 0.85 -9.72 -1.89
C ALA A 44 -0.68 -9.78 -2.09
N GLY A 45 -1.17 -9.56 -3.32
CA GLY A 45 -2.60 -9.56 -3.65
C GLY A 45 -3.36 -8.46 -2.92
N SER A 46 -2.68 -7.38 -2.53
CA SER A 46 -3.27 -6.31 -1.72
C SER A 46 -2.70 -4.95 -2.06
N SER A 47 -3.57 -3.94 -2.04
CA SER A 47 -3.20 -2.52 -2.12
C SER A 47 -2.94 -1.90 -0.74
N ASN A 48 -3.00 -2.67 0.35
CA ASN A 48 -2.72 -2.14 1.68
C ASN A 48 -1.20 -2.01 1.91
N ARG A 49 -0.71 -0.79 2.17
CA ARG A 49 0.71 -0.48 2.41
C ARG A 49 1.34 -1.39 3.45
N ALA A 50 0.64 -1.63 4.56
CA ALA A 50 1.15 -2.46 5.64
C ALA A 50 1.34 -3.92 5.21
N LYS A 51 0.40 -4.47 4.42
CA LYS A 51 0.54 -5.84 3.88
C LYS A 51 1.66 -5.94 2.86
N ILE A 52 1.84 -4.91 2.04
CA ILE A 52 2.92 -4.87 1.05
C ILE A 52 4.27 -4.79 1.76
N ALA A 53 4.41 -3.91 2.76
CA ALA A 53 5.62 -3.79 3.58
C ALA A 53 5.93 -5.09 4.36
N GLU A 54 4.91 -5.74 4.93
CA GLU A 54 5.06 -7.04 5.59
C GLU A 54 5.53 -8.11 4.60
N TYR A 55 4.96 -8.13 3.38
CA TYR A 55 5.38 -9.04 2.32
C TYR A 55 6.83 -8.78 1.89
N ILE A 56 7.22 -7.52 1.73
CA ILE A 56 8.61 -7.12 1.40
C ILE A 56 9.56 -7.62 2.49
N LYS A 57 9.25 -7.40 3.78
CA LYS A 57 10.07 -7.86 4.91
C LYS A 57 10.18 -9.38 5.02
N ASN A 58 9.14 -10.12 4.66
CA ASN A 58 9.18 -11.58 4.62
C ASN A 58 9.86 -12.14 3.36
N SER A 59 10.00 -11.34 2.30
CA SER A 59 10.62 -11.75 1.03
C SER A 59 12.09 -11.32 0.90
N ALA A 60 12.57 -10.47 1.82
CA ALA A 60 13.95 -10.02 1.95
C ALA A 60 14.77 -10.98 2.82
#